data_AF-A0ABD7M6K0-F1
#
_entry.id   AF-A0ABD7M6K0-F1
#
_cell.length_a   1.000
_cell.length_b   1.000
_cell.length_c   1.000
_cell.angle_alpha   90.00
_cell.angle_beta   90.00
_cell.angle_gamma   90.00
#
_symmetry.space_group_name_H-M   'P 1'
#
loop_
_entity.id
_entity.type
_entity.pdbx_description
1 polymer ?
#
loop_
_entity_poly.entity_id
_entity_poly.type
_entity_poly.pdbx_seq_one_letter_code
_entity_poly.pdbx_strand_id
1 'polypeptide(L)'
;MGAHSPKETRLRLALTAVGLPEPALQLEAWDPEFSLHHPATADLGYRQARVALHYDGGHHGADRQIDLDVQRNAAFERRGYRNITVSSSDARRGFTRVIVEVRRHLGDAGDLSRKESEWGVNGTSERPLT
;
A
#
# COMPACT_ATOMS: atom_id res chain seq x y z
N MET A 1 -13.27 -0.85 -12.82
CA MET A 1 -12.29 -1.61 -13.62
C MET A 1 -11.66 -2.65 -12.72
N GLY A 2 -11.70 -3.91 -13.18
CA GLY A 2 -11.54 -5.10 -12.35
C GLY A 2 -10.09 -5.44 -12.05
N ALA A 3 -9.90 -6.31 -11.06
CA ALA A 3 -8.58 -6.80 -10.69
C ALA A 3 -7.96 -7.59 -11.86
N HIS A 4 -6.65 -7.47 -12.04
CA HIS A 4 -5.92 -8.04 -13.17
C HIS A 4 -5.80 -9.57 -13.07
N SER A 5 -6.11 -10.14 -11.91
CA SER A 5 -6.20 -11.59 -11.71
C SER A 5 -7.38 -12.01 -10.80
N PRO A 6 -7.85 -13.27 -10.90
CA PRO A 6 -8.81 -13.84 -9.95
C PRO A 6 -8.31 -13.79 -8.50
N LYS A 7 -6.99 -13.85 -8.29
CA LYS A 7 -6.35 -13.78 -6.97
C LYS A 7 -6.50 -12.39 -6.35
N GLU A 8 -6.19 -11.34 -7.12
CA GLU A 8 -6.41 -9.95 -6.70
C GLU A 8 -7.89 -9.68 -6.42
N THR A 9 -8.79 -10.19 -7.27
CA THR A 9 -10.24 -10.04 -7.05
C THR A 9 -10.66 -10.66 -5.73
N ARG A 10 -10.17 -11.87 -5.40
CA ARG A 10 -10.48 -12.55 -4.13
C ARG A 10 -9.95 -11.78 -2.93
N LEU A 11 -8.71 -11.28 -2.98
CA LEU A 11 -8.13 -10.50 -1.89
C LEU A 11 -8.91 -9.21 -1.66
N ARG A 12 -9.22 -8.46 -2.74
CA ARG A 12 -10.02 -7.23 -2.69
C ARG A 12 -11.39 -7.48 -2.04
N LEU A 13 -12.10 -8.52 -2.48
CA LEU A 13 -13.39 -8.89 -1.91
C LEU A 13 -13.29 -9.33 -0.44
N ALA A 14 -12.22 -10.04 -0.06
CA ALA A 14 -12.02 -10.44 1.33
C ALA A 14 -11.81 -9.25 2.26
N LEU A 15 -11.06 -8.23 1.82
CA LEU A 15 -10.82 -7.00 2.58
C LEU A 15 -12.12 -6.20 2.76
N THR A 16 -12.91 -6.06 1.71
CA THR A 16 -14.15 -5.26 1.75
C THR A 16 -15.28 -5.99 2.48
N ALA A 17 -15.34 -7.32 2.40
CA ALA A 17 -16.32 -8.12 3.14
C ALA A 17 -16.23 -7.98 4.66
N VAL A 18 -15.06 -7.58 5.19
CA VAL A 18 -14.86 -7.33 6.63
C VAL A 18 -14.90 -5.83 6.99
N GLY A 19 -15.41 -4.99 6.08
CA GLY A 19 -15.64 -3.56 6.29
C GLY A 19 -14.40 -2.67 6.18
N LEU A 20 -13.29 -3.16 5.60
CA LEU A 20 -12.16 -2.29 5.28
C LEU A 20 -12.51 -1.43 4.05
N PRO A 21 -11.92 -0.23 3.90
CA PRO A 21 -12.08 0.58 2.70
C PRO A 21 -11.68 -0.19 1.44
N GLU A 22 -12.20 0.21 0.29
CA GLU A 22 -11.81 -0.39 -0.98
C GLU A 22 -10.32 -0.08 -1.27
N PRO A 23 -9.44 -1.10 -1.42
CA PRO A 23 -8.06 -0.88 -1.81
C PRO A 23 -7.95 -0.42 -3.27
N ALA A 24 -6.99 0.45 -3.56
CA ALA A 24 -6.64 0.81 -4.92
C ALA A 24 -5.95 -0.38 -5.62
N LEU A 25 -6.36 -0.66 -6.86
CA LEU A 25 -5.67 -1.60 -7.74
C LEU A 25 -4.42 -0.97 -8.33
N GLN A 26 -3.39 -1.79 -8.59
CA GLN A 26 -2.14 -1.35 -9.21
C GLN A 26 -1.58 -0.09 -8.54
N LEU A 27 -1.51 -0.11 -7.20
CA LEU A 27 -1.08 1.05 -6.42
C LEU A 27 0.33 1.45 -6.85
N GLU A 28 0.48 2.68 -7.31
CA GLU A 28 1.75 3.23 -7.77
C GLU A 28 2.50 3.97 -6.66
N ALA A 29 3.81 3.72 -6.58
CA ALA A 29 4.77 4.52 -5.84
C ALA A 29 5.86 5.02 -6.79
N TRP A 30 5.93 6.35 -6.96
CA TRP A 30 6.95 7.00 -7.78
C TRP A 30 8.23 7.19 -6.98
N ASP A 31 9.33 6.65 -7.49
CA ASP A 31 10.62 6.72 -6.83
C ASP A 31 11.81 6.83 -7.80
N PRO A 32 12.56 7.94 -7.82
CA PRO A 32 13.69 8.15 -8.73
C PRO A 32 14.81 7.12 -8.61
N GLU A 33 14.99 6.52 -7.43
CA GLU A 33 15.96 5.43 -7.22
C GLU A 33 15.51 4.10 -7.83
N PHE A 34 14.20 3.93 -8.06
CA PHE A 34 13.65 2.79 -8.78
C PHE A 34 13.65 3.05 -10.29
N SER A 35 13.03 4.15 -10.71
CA SER A 35 12.97 4.56 -12.11
C SER A 35 12.49 6.02 -12.22
N LEU A 36 13.09 6.76 -13.15
CA LEU A 36 12.66 8.13 -13.49
C LEU A 36 11.42 8.17 -14.40
N HIS A 37 11.05 7.03 -15.00
CA HIS A 37 10.08 6.99 -16.10
C HIS A 37 8.82 6.20 -15.78
N HIS A 38 8.85 5.32 -14.77
CA HIS A 38 7.70 4.51 -14.40
C HIS A 38 7.71 4.24 -12.88
N PRO A 39 6.54 4.10 -12.26
CA PRO A 39 6.44 3.82 -10.84
C PRO A 39 6.67 2.35 -10.51
N ALA A 40 7.02 2.07 -9.26
CA ALA A 40 6.86 0.75 -8.68
C ALA A 40 5.36 0.50 -8.44
N THR A 41 4.88 -0.72 -8.72
CA THR A 41 3.45 -1.07 -8.62
C THR A 41 3.20 -2.22 -7.67
N ALA A 42 2.21 -2.06 -6.78
CA ALA A 42 1.68 -3.12 -5.93
C ALA A 42 0.32 -3.56 -6.47
N ASP A 43 -0.04 -4.83 -6.29
CA ASP A 43 -1.30 -5.36 -6.84
C ASP A 43 -2.53 -4.65 -6.25
N LEU A 44 -2.48 -4.40 -4.95
CA LEU A 44 -3.50 -3.66 -4.20
C LEU A 44 -2.83 -2.74 -3.16
N GLY A 45 -3.55 -1.75 -2.66
CA GLY A 45 -3.08 -1.01 -1.48
C GLY A 45 -3.90 0.20 -1.07
N TYR A 46 -3.42 0.87 -0.02
CA TYR A 46 -4.04 2.04 0.59
C TYR A 46 -3.04 3.18 0.60
N ARG A 47 -3.24 4.18 -0.27
CA ARG A 47 -2.29 5.29 -0.44
C ARG A 47 -2.14 6.12 0.83
N GLN A 48 -3.26 6.49 1.45
CA GLN A 48 -3.31 7.34 2.64
C GLN A 48 -2.68 6.65 3.86
N ALA A 49 -2.91 5.34 4.00
CA ALA A 49 -2.32 4.54 5.08
C ALA A 49 -0.93 3.98 4.77
N ARG A 50 -0.39 4.30 3.58
CA ARG A 50 0.87 3.78 3.06
C ARG A 50 1.00 2.26 3.23
N VAL A 51 0.02 1.51 2.74
CA VAL A 51 0.06 0.05 2.71
C VAL A 51 0.07 -0.44 1.27
N ALA A 52 1.03 -1.29 0.93
CA ALA A 52 1.17 -1.93 -0.37
C ALA A 52 1.04 -3.44 -0.23
N LEU A 53 0.14 -4.06 -1.00
CA LEU A 53 -0.13 -5.50 -0.99
C LEU A 53 0.40 -6.13 -2.28
N HIS A 54 1.27 -7.12 -2.14
CA HIS A 54 1.88 -7.84 -3.26
C HIS A 54 1.50 -9.31 -3.20
N TYR A 55 0.72 -9.80 -4.15
CA TYR A 55 0.38 -11.22 -4.21
C TYR A 55 1.60 -12.01 -4.70
N ASP A 56 2.03 -13.00 -3.90
CA ASP A 56 3.08 -13.92 -4.31
C ASP A 56 2.55 -14.85 -5.41
N GLY A 57 3.03 -14.61 -6.64
CA GLY A 57 2.67 -15.39 -7.83
C GLY A 57 3.07 -16.87 -7.74
N GLY A 58 3.92 -17.23 -6.77
CA GLY A 58 4.65 -18.49 -6.72
C GLY A 58 5.99 -18.29 -7.41
N HIS A 59 7.08 -18.48 -6.66
CA HIS A 59 8.44 -18.39 -7.17
C HIS A 59 8.70 -19.48 -8.22
N HIS A 60 8.48 -19.17 -9.49
CA HIS A 60 8.93 -19.96 -10.64
C HIS A 60 9.88 -19.16 -11.54
N GLY A 61 10.45 -18.06 -11.05
CA GLY A 61 11.16 -17.07 -11.86
C GLY A 61 12.64 -16.89 -11.48
N ALA A 62 13.47 -16.83 -12.52
CA ALA A 62 14.92 -16.63 -12.52
C ALA A 62 15.41 -15.40 -11.72
N ASP A 63 16.70 -15.36 -11.40
CA ASP A 63 17.38 -14.32 -10.58
C ASP A 63 16.92 -12.88 -10.88
N ARG A 64 16.69 -12.56 -12.16
CA ARG A 64 16.18 -11.24 -12.59
C ARG A 64 14.82 -10.85 -11.97
N GLN A 65 13.91 -11.81 -11.78
CA GLN A 65 12.61 -11.53 -11.17
C GLN A 65 12.76 -11.22 -9.68
N ILE A 66 13.67 -11.93 -8.99
CA ILE A 66 13.98 -11.69 -7.59
C ILE A 66 14.56 -10.29 -7.42
N ASP A 67 15.51 -9.90 -8.27
CA ASP A 67 16.11 -8.56 -8.22
C ASP A 67 15.08 -7.44 -8.43
N LEU A 68 14.15 -7.62 -9.36
CA LEU A 68 13.07 -6.67 -9.61
C LEU A 68 12.11 -6.56 -8.42
N ASP A 69 11.75 -7.68 -7.79
CA ASP A 69 10.90 -7.68 -6.61
C ASP A 69 11.57 -6.99 -5.42
N VAL A 70 12.87 -7.21 -5.22
CA VAL A 70 13.66 -6.52 -4.20
C VAL A 70 13.67 -5.00 -4.45
N GLN A 71 13.98 -4.57 -5.68
CA GLN A 71 14.01 -3.14 -6.01
C GLN A 71 12.64 -2.48 -5.87
N ARG A 72 11.57 -3.17 -6.27
CA ARG A 72 10.19 -2.72 -6.09
C ARG A 72 9.84 -2.55 -4.62
N ASN A 73 10.15 -3.53 -3.77
CA ASN A 73 9.87 -3.44 -2.34
C ASN A 73 10.64 -2.28 -1.70
N ALA A 74 11.92 -2.11 -2.06
CA ALA A 74 12.74 -0.99 -1.59
C ALA A 74 12.15 0.37 -1.98
N ALA A 75 11.58 0.49 -3.19
CA ALA A 75 10.92 1.72 -3.64
C ALA A 75 9.72 2.09 -2.75
N PHE A 76 8.86 1.12 -2.44
CA PHE A 76 7.75 1.32 -1.52
C PHE A 76 8.22 1.68 -0.11
N GLU A 77 9.25 1.01 0.41
CA GLU A 77 9.82 1.27 1.72
C GLU A 77 10.40 2.68 1.84
N ARG A 78 11.16 3.15 0.83
CA ARG A 78 11.66 4.54 0.78
C ARG A 78 10.54 5.57 0.78
N ARG A 79 9.36 5.21 0.26
CA ARG A 79 8.15 6.04 0.29
C ARG A 79 7.34 5.89 1.58
N GLY A 80 7.85 5.12 2.54
CA GLY A 80 7.23 4.90 3.84
C GLY A 80 6.04 3.94 3.77
N TYR A 81 5.96 3.11 2.73
CA TYR A 81 4.93 2.09 2.65
C TYR A 81 5.30 0.86 3.45
N ARG A 82 4.31 0.29 4.11
CA ARG A 82 4.34 -1.08 4.59
C ARG A 82 4.05 -2.02 3.42
N ASN A 83 5.06 -2.77 2.98
CA ASN A 83 4.88 -3.88 2.06
C ASN A 83 4.33 -5.10 2.79
N ILE A 84 3.26 -5.69 2.27
CA ILE A 84 2.67 -6.94 2.76
C ILE A 84 2.59 -7.92 1.59
N THR A 85 3.44 -8.94 1.62
CA THR A 85 3.35 -10.05 0.67
C THR A 85 2.17 -10.94 1.03
N VAL A 86 1.32 -11.27 0.07
CA VAL A 86 0.13 -12.11 0.23
C VAL A 86 0.39 -13.45 -0.43
N SER A 87 0.57 -14.48 0.39
CA SER A 87 0.91 -15.82 -0.08
C SER A 87 -0.32 -16.63 -0.49
N SER A 88 -0.09 -17.73 -1.21
CA SER A 88 -1.13 -18.74 -1.44
C SER A 88 -1.66 -19.36 -0.13
N SER A 89 -0.83 -19.44 0.92
CA SER A 89 -1.23 -19.88 2.25
C SER A 89 -2.21 -18.91 2.91
N ASP A 90 -1.99 -17.59 2.76
CA ASP A 90 -2.93 -16.57 3.21
C ASP A 90 -4.29 -16.75 2.53
N ALA A 91 -4.30 -16.97 1.21
CA ALA A 91 -5.54 -17.20 0.47
C ALA A 91 -6.32 -18.44 0.97
N ARG A 92 -5.62 -19.55 1.26
CA ARG A 92 -6.23 -20.77 1.83
C ARG A 92 -6.82 -20.55 3.22
N ARG A 93 -6.32 -19.55 3.95
CA ARG A 93 -6.77 -19.18 5.30
C ARG A 93 -7.72 -17.98 5.30
N GLY A 94 -8.32 -17.65 4.15
CA GLY A 94 -9.27 -16.53 4.06
C GLY A 94 -8.65 -15.16 4.31
N PHE A 95 -7.34 -15.00 4.07
CA PHE A 95 -6.60 -13.75 4.20
C PHE A 95 -6.59 -13.14 5.62
N THR A 96 -6.88 -13.90 6.67
CA THR A 96 -6.99 -13.38 8.04
C THR A 96 -5.76 -12.58 8.49
N ARG A 97 -4.55 -13.09 8.22
CA ARG A 97 -3.29 -12.37 8.56
C ARG A 97 -3.23 -11.00 7.86
N VAL A 98 -3.51 -10.97 6.56
CA VAL A 98 -3.47 -9.75 5.74
C VAL A 98 -4.50 -8.74 6.22
N ILE A 99 -5.73 -9.20 6.52
CA ILE A 99 -6.80 -8.36 7.07
C ILE A 99 -6.38 -7.70 8.39
N VAL A 100 -5.78 -8.48 9.31
CA VAL A 100 -5.33 -7.96 10.61
C VAL A 100 -4.23 -6.91 10.43
N GLU A 101 -3.25 -7.19 9.56
CA GLU A 101 -2.14 -6.26 9.31
C GLU A 101 -2.63 -4.96 8.66
N VAL A 102 -3.51 -5.04 7.65
CA VAL A 102 -4.13 -3.87 7.01
C VAL A 102 -4.94 -3.05 8.02
N ARG A 103 -5.77 -3.71 8.85
CA ARG A 103 -6.60 -3.01 9.84
C ARG A 103 -5.75 -2.24 10.84
N ARG A 104 -4.64 -2.82 11.30
CA ARG A 104 -3.69 -2.14 12.19
C ARG A 104 -3.17 -0.84 11.57
N HIS A 105 -2.67 -0.92 10.34
CA HIS A 105 -2.08 0.25 9.66
C HIS A 105 -3.11 1.31 9.28
N LEU A 106 -4.35 0.92 8.97
CA LEU A 106 -5.43 1.89 8.77
C LEU A 106 -5.78 2.63 10.07
N GLY A 107 -5.73 1.95 11.23
CA GLY A 107 -5.92 2.57 12.54
C GLY A 107 -4.81 3.59 12.84
N ASP A 108 -3.56 3.22 12.62
CA ASP A 108 -2.40 4.10 12.81
C ASP A 108 -2.48 5.34 11.89
N ALA A 109 -2.91 5.16 10.63
CA ALA A 109 -3.08 6.27 9.70
C ALA A 109 -4.18 7.26 10.11
N GLY A 110 -5.27 6.75 10.72
CA GLY A 110 -6.32 7.60 11.29
C GLY A 110 -5.82 8.45 12.47
N ASP A 111 -4.92 7.90 13.29
CA ASP A 111 -4.25 8.63 14.37
C ASP A 111 -3.29 9.71 13.83
N LEU A 112 -2.50 9.38 12.80
CA LEU A 112 -1.58 10.32 12.15
C LEU A 112 -2.32 11.50 11.50
N SER A 113 -3.41 11.23 10.77
CA SER A 113 -4.24 12.26 10.15
C SER A 113 -4.88 13.19 11.19
N ARG A 114 -5.34 12.64 12.33
CA ARG A 114 -5.83 13.44 13.45
C ARG A 114 -4.74 14.33 14.02
N LYS A 115 -3.55 13.78 14.28
CA LYS A 115 -2.41 14.56 14.77
C LYS A 115 -2.04 15.68 13.81
N GLU A 116 -1.89 15.41 12.51
CA GLU A 116 -1.58 16.46 11.51
C GLU A 116 -2.61 17.59 11.49
N SER A 117 -3.90 17.30 11.72
CA SER A 117 -4.93 18.33 11.85
C SER A 117 -4.85 19.14 13.16
N GLU A 118 -4.37 18.53 14.26
CA GLU A 118 -4.15 19.20 15.56
C GLU A 118 -2.91 20.12 15.54
N TRP A 119 -1.88 19.80 14.75
CA TRP A 119 -0.70 20.65 14.55
C TRP A 119 -0.91 21.75 13.50
N GLY A 120 -2.09 21.79 12.86
CA GLY A 120 -2.34 22.50 11.61
C GLY A 120 -3.26 23.72 11.67
N VAL A 121 -3.32 24.51 12.76
CA VAL A 121 -3.93 25.86 12.70
C VAL A 121 -3.36 26.81 13.77
N ASN A 122 -2.31 27.57 13.43
CA ASN A 122 -2.26 29.01 13.76
C ASN A 122 -1.14 29.70 12.95
N GLY A 123 -1.47 30.12 11.72
CA GLY A 123 -0.57 30.83 10.83
C GLY A 123 -1.22 32.03 10.16
N THR A 124 -2.26 32.62 10.78
CA THR A 124 -2.74 33.95 10.41
C THR A 124 -2.09 34.97 11.31
N SER A 125 -1.04 35.62 10.82
CA SER A 125 -0.71 36.97 11.27
C SER A 125 -0.84 37.91 10.07
N GLU A 126 -1.92 38.66 10.08
CA GLU A 126 -2.15 39.81 9.23
C GLU A 126 -1.26 40.99 9.65
N ARG A 127 -0.49 41.52 8.68
CA ARG A 127 -0.25 42.96 8.36
C ARG A 127 0.54 43.83 9.38
N PRO A 128 1.08 45.03 9.02
CA PRO A 128 0.87 45.83 7.79
C PRO A 128 2.13 46.37 7.08
N LEU A 129 1.88 47.03 5.94
CA LEU A 129 2.77 47.92 5.18
C LEU A 129 3.40 49.01 6.06
N THR A 130 4.68 49.29 5.86
CA THR A 130 5.22 50.66 5.81
C THR A 130 6.46 50.69 4.91
#